data_AF-A0A0M0J9F3-F1
#
_entry.id   AF-A0A0M0J9F3-F1
#
_cell.length_a   1.000
_cell.length_b   1.000
_cell.length_c   1.000
_cell.angle_alpha   90.00
_cell.angle_beta   90.00
_cell.angle_gamma   90.00
#
_symmetry.space_group_name_H-M   'P 1'
#
loop_
_entity.id
_entity.type
_entity.pdbx_description
1 polymer ?
#
loop_
_entity_poly.entity_id
_entity_poly.type
_entity_poly.pdbx_seq_one_letter_code
_entity_poly.pdbx_strand_id
1 'polypeptide(L)'
;MCHRASTVWLGGVRPCDDAAAVTTMMAPFEVRNVTLRRKGWRNSQTRERIGFALVQLASEEAVEAALAHFNGSPIDVRPHRWQPPSSQQHTDDEDPLAPLLGEASSTAALGEAASTAADEPPGMPTLEQQLEPLTISQARVRLQRFGCGSNDLAAAEARAQQHVLTPLLTELRGTKWPLKKGRNVDAAHYLVLGVPAPNVAPRLLGRYARLWELATKALWSLAPAFEPTSIAVTHNFVGSPHVDVGDTCAQYCFSCGDFGRGGELCIEASPTSVVCVDTHDKLARIDGRFPHWVAAYEGERFSVVFYRLEGPVEPVERAVHDVPSAHSEH
;
A
#
# COMPACT_ATOMS: atom_id res chain seq x y z
N MET A 1 -18.47 -13.33 -2.83
CA MET A 1 -18.61 -13.12 -4.30
C MET A 1 -18.08 -11.73 -4.62
N CYS A 2 -17.43 -11.54 -5.76
CA CYS A 2 -16.52 -10.41 -6.01
C CYS A 2 -17.27 -9.06 -6.03
N HIS A 3 -17.22 -8.30 -4.93
CA HIS A 3 -17.86 -6.97 -4.82
C HIS A 3 -17.35 -5.97 -5.89
N ARG A 4 -16.17 -6.25 -6.46
CA ARG A 4 -15.47 -5.41 -7.44
C ARG A 4 -16.05 -5.47 -8.84
N ALA A 5 -16.48 -6.65 -9.30
CA ALA A 5 -17.01 -6.85 -10.66
C ALA A 5 -18.42 -6.26 -10.84
N SER A 6 -19.18 -6.11 -9.75
CA SER A 6 -20.54 -5.57 -9.77
C SER A 6 -20.60 -4.06 -9.44
N THR A 7 -19.53 -3.29 -9.63
CA THR A 7 -19.45 -1.87 -9.26
C THR A 7 -19.38 -0.95 -10.49
N VAL A 8 -20.20 0.11 -10.50
CA VAL A 8 -20.14 1.20 -11.49
C VAL A 8 -19.74 2.52 -10.85
N TRP A 9 -19.13 3.38 -11.65
CA TRP A 9 -18.90 4.78 -11.30
C TRP A 9 -20.09 5.61 -11.79
N LEU A 10 -20.66 6.43 -10.92
CA LEU A 10 -21.72 7.39 -11.24
C LEU A 10 -21.23 8.82 -10.97
N GLY A 11 -21.14 9.63 -12.02
CA GLY A 11 -20.72 11.02 -11.97
C GLY A 11 -21.87 11.99 -11.68
N GLY A 12 -21.52 13.24 -11.36
CA GLY A 12 -22.50 14.32 -11.20
C GLY A 12 -23.25 14.30 -9.87
N VAL A 13 -22.74 13.58 -8.88
CA VAL A 13 -23.34 13.51 -7.53
C VAL A 13 -23.14 14.85 -6.83
N ARG A 14 -24.22 15.55 -6.47
CA ARG A 14 -24.14 16.85 -5.81
C ARG A 14 -23.87 16.68 -4.30
N PRO A 15 -23.40 17.73 -3.61
CA PRO A 15 -23.13 17.66 -2.18
C PRO A 15 -24.36 17.34 -1.32
N CYS A 16 -25.57 17.70 -1.81
CA CYS A 16 -26.84 17.40 -1.16
C CYS A 16 -27.36 15.99 -1.45
N ASP A 17 -26.81 15.29 -2.45
CA ASP A 17 -27.27 13.94 -2.79
C ASP A 17 -26.72 12.94 -1.74
N ASP A 18 -27.64 12.16 -1.18
CA ASP A 18 -27.35 11.08 -0.24
C ASP A 18 -27.45 9.70 -0.93
N ALA A 19 -27.26 8.63 -0.16
CA ALA A 19 -27.26 7.28 -0.71
C ALA A 19 -28.63 6.90 -1.30
N ALA A 20 -29.73 7.44 -0.76
CA ALA A 20 -31.07 7.19 -1.28
C ALA A 20 -31.30 7.92 -2.60
N ALA A 21 -30.82 9.17 -2.73
CA ALA A 21 -30.85 9.93 -3.97
C ALA A 21 -30.07 9.22 -5.09
N VAL A 22 -28.86 8.74 -4.80
CA VAL A 22 -28.05 7.97 -5.78
C VAL A 22 -28.69 6.62 -6.12
N THR A 23 -29.30 5.95 -5.14
CA THR A 23 -30.07 4.71 -5.41
C THR A 23 -31.24 4.98 -6.35
N THR A 24 -31.93 6.12 -6.17
CA THR A 24 -33.03 6.55 -7.05
C THR A 24 -32.54 6.88 -8.46
N MET A 25 -31.37 7.53 -8.59
CA MET A 25 -30.74 7.80 -9.89
C MET A 25 -30.38 6.53 -10.65
N MET A 26 -30.12 5.44 -9.93
CA MET A 26 -29.76 4.12 -10.50
C MET A 26 -30.98 3.22 -10.75
N ALA A 27 -32.20 3.70 -10.55
CA ALA A 27 -33.39 2.94 -10.95
C ALA A 27 -33.36 2.66 -12.47
N PRO A 28 -33.76 1.45 -12.92
CA PRO A 28 -34.45 0.40 -12.18
C PRO A 28 -33.52 -0.66 -11.54
N PHE A 29 -32.21 -0.43 -11.47
CA PHE A 29 -31.25 -1.44 -11.02
C PHE A 29 -31.25 -1.61 -9.49
N GLU A 30 -31.11 -2.85 -9.02
CA GLU A 30 -30.99 -3.15 -7.59
C GLU A 30 -29.59 -2.76 -7.09
N VAL A 31 -29.56 -1.75 -6.23
CA VAL A 31 -28.34 -1.22 -5.60
C VAL A 31 -28.10 -1.89 -4.25
N ARG A 32 -26.95 -2.54 -4.10
CA ARG A 32 -26.52 -3.18 -2.84
C ARG A 32 -25.80 -2.24 -1.90
N ASN A 33 -25.00 -1.34 -2.46
CA ASN A 33 -24.23 -0.39 -1.68
C ASN A 33 -23.95 0.88 -2.49
N VAL A 34 -23.97 2.03 -1.81
CA VAL A 34 -23.58 3.31 -2.38
C VAL A 34 -22.46 3.89 -1.55
N THR A 35 -21.33 4.15 -2.19
CA THR A 35 -20.21 4.83 -1.57
C THR A 35 -20.07 6.23 -2.16
N LEU A 36 -20.55 7.24 -1.43
CA LEU A 36 -20.51 8.64 -1.87
C LEU A 36 -19.10 9.22 -1.78
N ARG A 37 -18.64 9.83 -2.88
CA ARG A 37 -17.34 10.51 -2.98
C ARG A 37 -17.56 12.00 -3.21
N ARG A 38 -17.79 12.72 -2.09
CA ARG A 38 -18.16 14.15 -2.07
C ARG A 38 -16.98 15.14 -2.18
N LYS A 39 -15.74 14.64 -2.24
CA LYS A 39 -14.51 15.46 -2.41
C LYS A 39 -14.19 15.77 -3.88
N GLY A 40 -15.21 15.85 -4.73
CA GLY A 40 -15.01 16.09 -6.16
C GLY A 40 -14.76 17.56 -6.51
N TRP A 41 -14.22 17.71 -7.72
CA TRP A 41 -13.84 18.93 -8.41
C TRP A 41 -15.02 19.88 -8.67
N ARG A 42 -14.71 21.11 -9.09
CA ARG A 42 -15.73 22.05 -9.57
C ARG A 42 -16.03 21.76 -11.03
N ASN A 43 -17.32 21.65 -11.37
CA ASN A 43 -17.74 21.62 -12.76
C ASN A 43 -17.24 22.90 -13.46
N SER A 44 -16.53 22.76 -14.59
CA SER A 44 -15.88 23.87 -15.27
C SER A 44 -16.87 24.88 -15.86
N GLN A 45 -18.11 24.45 -16.15
CA GLN A 45 -19.16 25.28 -16.72
C GLN A 45 -20.05 25.91 -15.64
N THR A 46 -20.51 25.12 -14.67
CA THR A 46 -21.46 25.59 -13.64
C THR A 46 -20.79 26.11 -12.37
N ARG A 47 -19.49 25.85 -12.19
CA ARG A 47 -18.69 26.10 -10.96
C ARG A 47 -19.21 25.42 -9.69
N GLU A 48 -20.24 24.58 -9.81
CA GLU A 48 -20.79 23.80 -8.71
C GLU A 48 -19.82 22.69 -8.30
N ARG A 49 -19.80 22.38 -7.01
CA ARG A 49 -19.07 21.21 -6.52
C ARG A 49 -19.83 19.97 -6.96
N ILE A 50 -19.18 19.12 -7.72
CA ILE A 50 -19.73 17.83 -8.15
C ILE A 50 -18.78 16.73 -7.71
N GLY A 51 -19.35 15.67 -7.15
CA GLY A 51 -18.65 14.45 -6.78
C GLY A 51 -19.05 13.30 -7.69
N PHE A 52 -18.77 12.10 -7.21
CA PHE A 52 -19.22 10.87 -7.82
C PHE A 52 -19.60 9.87 -6.74
N ALA A 53 -20.19 8.75 -7.13
CA ALA A 53 -20.45 7.62 -6.26
C ALA A 53 -19.92 6.34 -6.91
N LEU A 54 -19.44 5.43 -6.08
CA LEU A 54 -19.26 4.04 -6.47
C LEU A 54 -20.52 3.29 -6.05
N VAL A 55 -21.22 2.73 -7.03
CA VAL A 55 -22.48 2.03 -6.83
C VAL A 55 -22.26 0.55 -7.07
N GLN A 56 -22.46 -0.26 -6.03
CA GLN A 56 -22.45 -1.70 -6.15
C GLN A 56 -23.84 -2.21 -6.51
N LEU A 57 -23.96 -2.88 -7.65
CA LEU A 57 -25.17 -3.53 -8.14
C LEU A 57 -25.24 -5.00 -7.74
N ALA A 58 -26.40 -5.61 -7.95
CA ALA A 58 -26.68 -6.99 -7.55
C ALA A 58 -25.81 -8.03 -8.26
N SER A 59 -25.43 -7.79 -9.52
CA SER A 59 -24.61 -8.71 -10.32
C SER A 59 -23.77 -7.97 -11.38
N GLU A 60 -22.91 -8.70 -12.08
CA GLU A 60 -22.11 -8.18 -13.19
C GLU A 60 -22.98 -7.94 -14.43
N GLU A 61 -23.99 -8.78 -14.68
CA GLU A 61 -24.99 -8.56 -15.74
C GLU A 61 -25.77 -7.26 -15.50
N ALA A 62 -26.06 -6.93 -14.24
CA ALA A 62 -26.68 -5.66 -13.88
C ALA A 62 -25.78 -4.46 -14.18
N VAL A 63 -24.45 -4.62 -14.11
CA VAL A 63 -23.48 -3.59 -14.53
C VAL A 63 -23.55 -3.38 -16.03
N GLU A 64 -23.49 -4.44 -16.84
CA GLU A 64 -23.60 -4.32 -18.30
C GLU A 64 -24.93 -3.68 -18.73
N ALA A 65 -26.03 -4.11 -18.12
CA ALA A 65 -27.35 -3.54 -18.38
C ALA A 65 -27.44 -2.06 -17.97
N ALA A 66 -26.84 -1.67 -16.83
CA ALA A 66 -26.79 -0.28 -16.41
C ALA A 66 -25.97 0.59 -17.36
N LEU A 67 -24.80 0.10 -17.80
CA LEU A 67 -23.96 0.82 -18.76
C LEU A 67 -24.68 1.03 -20.09
N ALA A 68 -25.41 0.02 -20.58
CA ALA A 68 -26.23 0.14 -21.78
C ALA A 68 -27.41 1.12 -21.58
N HIS A 69 -28.07 1.08 -20.42
CA HIS A 69 -29.22 1.91 -20.11
C HIS A 69 -28.88 3.41 -20.01
N PHE A 70 -27.77 3.74 -19.38
CA PHE A 70 -27.33 5.12 -19.19
C PHE A 70 -26.46 5.66 -20.33
N ASN A 71 -26.17 4.85 -21.36
CA ASN A 71 -25.42 5.31 -22.52
C ASN A 71 -26.18 6.42 -23.26
N GLY A 72 -25.60 7.62 -23.35
CA GLY A 72 -26.25 8.81 -23.92
C GLY A 72 -27.23 9.52 -22.98
N SER A 73 -27.35 9.09 -21.73
CA SER A 73 -28.13 9.76 -20.69
C SER A 73 -27.38 10.98 -20.11
N PRO A 74 -28.08 11.98 -19.54
CA PRO A 74 -27.45 13.03 -18.74
C PRO A 74 -26.75 12.51 -17.48
N ILE A 75 -27.08 11.29 -17.03
CA ILE A 75 -26.44 10.63 -15.89
C ILE A 75 -25.21 9.87 -16.41
N ASP A 76 -24.02 10.32 -16.01
CA ASP A 76 -22.74 9.75 -16.46
C ASP A 76 -22.42 8.49 -15.65
N VAL A 77 -22.71 7.32 -16.21
CA VAL A 77 -22.37 6.02 -15.63
C VAL A 77 -21.28 5.37 -16.45
N ARG A 78 -20.20 4.94 -15.77
CA ARG A 78 -19.01 4.35 -16.42
C ARG A 78 -18.60 3.04 -15.77
N PRO A 79 -17.96 2.13 -16.54
CA PRO A 79 -17.36 0.94 -15.96
C PRO A 79 -16.28 1.37 -14.95
N HIS A 80 -16.29 0.76 -13.77
CA HIS A 80 -15.26 1.01 -12.76
C HIS A 80 -14.19 -0.09 -12.83
N ARG A 81 -12.97 0.24 -13.27
CA ARG A 81 -11.87 -0.73 -13.32
C ARG A 81 -11.08 -0.74 -12.01
N TRP A 82 -11.13 -1.89 -11.35
CA TRP A 82 -10.21 -2.24 -10.27
C TRP A 82 -8.98 -2.89 -10.89
N GLN A 83 -7.82 -2.24 -10.75
CA GLN A 83 -6.58 -2.74 -11.33
C GLN A 83 -5.60 -3.17 -10.23
N PRO A 84 -4.91 -4.33 -10.39
CA PRO A 84 -3.73 -4.62 -9.59
C PRO A 84 -2.59 -3.64 -9.96
N PRO A 85 -1.61 -3.42 -9.06
CA PRO A 85 -0.56 -2.40 -9.22
C PRO A 85 0.22 -2.50 -10.54
N SER A 86 0.43 -3.72 -11.05
CA SER A 86 1.19 -4.00 -12.28
C SER A 86 0.47 -3.63 -13.59
N SER A 87 -0.75 -3.09 -13.54
CA SER A 87 -1.56 -2.83 -14.74
C SER A 87 -1.34 -1.45 -15.35
N GLN A 88 -0.47 -0.62 -14.77
CA GLN A 88 -0.03 0.62 -15.41
C GLN A 88 0.95 0.24 -16.53
N GLN A 89 0.42 -0.23 -17.66
CA GLN A 89 1.21 -0.45 -18.86
C GLN A 89 1.83 0.88 -19.28
N HIS A 90 3.16 0.92 -19.25
CA HIS A 90 3.98 1.75 -20.12
C HIS A 90 3.48 1.55 -21.56
N THR A 91 3.11 2.63 -22.24
CA THR A 91 3.08 2.65 -23.69
C THR A 91 4.53 2.78 -24.15
N ASP A 92 5.24 1.65 -24.18
CA ASP A 92 6.58 1.62 -24.77
C ASP A 92 6.49 0.99 -26.16
N ASP A 93 6.97 1.77 -27.12
CA ASP A 93 7.32 1.35 -28.47
C ASP A 93 8.23 0.11 -28.43
N GLU A 94 8.11 -0.69 -29.49
CA GLU A 94 8.79 -1.97 -29.69
C GLU A 94 10.32 -1.91 -29.53
N ASP A 95 10.89 -2.94 -28.90
CA ASP A 95 12.16 -3.50 -29.40
C ASP A 95 12.22 -5.02 -29.12
N PRO A 96 12.26 -5.86 -30.17
CA PRO A 96 12.28 -7.31 -30.04
C PRO A 96 13.73 -7.79 -29.93
N LEU A 97 14.09 -8.58 -28.91
CA LEU A 97 15.17 -9.58 -29.00
C LEU A 97 15.27 -10.45 -27.73
N ALA A 98 14.71 -11.65 -27.83
CA ALA A 98 15.23 -12.88 -27.23
C ALA A 98 15.15 -13.94 -28.37
N PRO A 99 15.99 -14.99 -28.45
CA PRO A 99 16.51 -15.75 -27.30
C PRO A 99 17.95 -16.30 -27.46
N LEU A 100 18.61 -16.66 -26.36
CA LEU A 100 19.59 -17.77 -26.37
C LEU A 100 19.49 -18.56 -25.07
N LEU A 101 18.76 -19.67 -25.15
CA LEU A 101 18.80 -20.77 -24.20
C LEU A 101 20.13 -21.52 -24.39
N GLY A 102 20.94 -21.58 -23.34
CA GLY A 102 22.11 -22.44 -23.23
C GLY A 102 21.86 -23.49 -22.16
N GLU A 103 21.90 -24.75 -22.57
CA GLU A 103 21.71 -25.93 -21.75
C GLU A 103 22.75 -26.06 -20.63
N ALA A 104 22.35 -26.55 -19.46
CA ALA A 104 23.26 -27.17 -18.51
C ALA A 104 22.64 -28.44 -17.96
N SER A 105 23.29 -29.56 -18.29
CA SER A 105 22.98 -30.90 -17.85
C SER A 105 23.96 -31.34 -16.75
N SER A 106 23.41 -32.11 -15.81
CA SER A 106 24.03 -33.20 -15.04
C SER A 106 24.95 -32.93 -13.83
N THR A 107 24.39 -33.32 -12.67
CA THR A 107 24.85 -34.32 -11.68
C THR A 107 26.10 -34.15 -10.79
N ALA A 108 25.85 -34.52 -9.52
CA ALA A 108 26.73 -35.10 -8.48
C ALA A 108 27.61 -34.10 -7.69
N ALA A 109 27.84 -34.23 -6.37
CA ALA A 109 27.66 -35.33 -5.43
C ALA A 109 27.47 -34.81 -4.00
N LEU A 110 26.80 -35.61 -3.17
CA LEU A 110 26.79 -35.50 -1.71
C LEU A 110 28.17 -35.91 -1.17
N GLY A 111 28.74 -35.09 -0.30
CA GLY A 111 29.93 -35.42 0.48
C GLY A 111 29.85 -34.75 1.85
N GLU A 112 29.65 -35.56 2.88
CA GLU A 112 29.81 -35.17 4.28
C GLU A 112 31.29 -34.86 4.57
N ALA A 113 31.56 -33.77 5.29
CA ALA A 113 32.82 -33.61 6.00
C ALA A 113 32.61 -32.79 7.27
N ALA A 114 33.16 -33.32 8.35
CA ALA A 114 33.01 -32.88 9.72
C ALA A 114 33.78 -31.59 10.04
N SER A 115 33.35 -30.97 11.14
CA SER A 115 33.93 -29.83 11.83
C SER A 115 35.44 -29.96 12.11
N THR A 116 36.20 -28.94 11.73
CA THR A 116 37.40 -28.50 12.46
C THR A 116 37.44 -26.98 12.48
N ALA A 117 37.44 -26.41 13.68
CA ALA A 117 37.65 -24.98 13.91
C ALA A 117 39.12 -24.61 13.65
N ALA A 118 39.38 -23.73 12.68
CA ALA A 118 40.46 -22.73 12.66
C ALA A 118 40.44 -21.96 11.32
N ASP A 119 40.70 -20.66 11.40
CA ASP A 119 40.91 -19.67 10.32
C ASP A 119 39.68 -19.23 9.51
N GLU A 120 38.90 -18.31 10.11
CA GLU A 120 37.99 -17.46 9.35
C GLU A 120 38.80 -16.53 8.42
N PRO A 121 38.55 -16.53 7.09
CA PRO A 121 39.26 -15.68 6.16
C PRO A 121 38.94 -14.19 6.41
N PRO A 122 39.89 -13.26 6.13
CA PRO A 122 39.67 -11.83 6.37
C PRO A 122 38.48 -11.32 5.57
N GLY A 123 37.45 -10.83 6.25
CA GLY A 123 36.22 -10.31 5.63
C GLY A 123 34.96 -11.15 5.86
N MET A 124 35.02 -12.26 6.61
CA MET A 124 33.82 -12.91 7.12
C MET A 124 33.26 -12.12 8.32
N PRO A 125 31.94 -11.84 8.36
CA PRO A 125 31.29 -11.31 9.55
C PRO A 125 31.47 -12.27 10.73
N THR A 126 31.54 -11.77 11.96
CA THR A 126 31.66 -12.61 13.17
C THR A 126 30.48 -13.59 13.30
N LEU A 127 30.63 -14.68 14.04
CA LEU A 127 29.55 -15.65 14.29
C LEU A 127 28.26 -14.95 14.80
N GLU A 128 28.37 -13.93 15.64
CA GLU A 128 27.23 -13.11 16.09
C GLU A 128 26.58 -12.32 14.94
N GLN A 129 27.37 -11.70 14.06
CA GLN A 129 26.87 -11.02 12.85
C GLN A 129 26.29 -11.99 11.81
N GLN A 130 26.74 -13.25 11.81
CA GLN A 130 26.18 -14.32 10.97
C GLN A 130 24.83 -14.83 11.52
N LEU A 131 24.62 -14.71 12.84
CA LEU A 131 23.40 -15.10 13.55
C LEU A 131 22.37 -13.96 13.64
N GLU A 132 22.74 -12.71 13.33
CA GLU A 132 21.78 -11.61 13.20
C GLU A 132 20.80 -11.88 12.05
N PRO A 133 19.48 -11.64 12.25
CA PRO A 133 18.50 -11.80 11.17
C PRO A 133 18.87 -10.92 9.98
N LEU A 134 19.02 -11.55 8.81
CA LEU A 134 19.30 -10.83 7.57
C LEU A 134 18.18 -9.83 7.27
N THR A 135 18.55 -8.63 6.81
CA THR A 135 17.59 -7.76 6.11
C THR A 135 17.13 -8.44 4.82
N ILE A 136 15.98 -8.05 4.30
CA ILE A 136 15.45 -8.61 3.05
C ILE A 136 16.47 -8.44 1.90
N SER A 137 17.10 -7.26 1.85
CA SER A 137 18.19 -6.97 0.92
C SER A 137 19.39 -7.92 1.07
N GLN A 138 19.80 -8.23 2.31
CA GLN A 138 20.90 -9.17 2.56
C GLN A 138 20.53 -10.61 2.21
N ALA A 139 19.30 -11.04 2.49
CA ALA A 139 18.79 -12.36 2.12
C ALA A 139 18.78 -12.53 0.60
N ARG A 140 18.30 -11.52 -0.14
CA ARG A 140 18.26 -11.50 -1.61
C ARG A 140 19.65 -11.63 -2.23
N VAL A 141 20.62 -10.83 -1.78
CA VAL A 141 22.00 -10.88 -2.26
C VAL A 141 22.63 -12.27 -2.03
N ARG A 142 22.41 -12.86 -0.84
CA ARG A 142 22.93 -14.20 -0.56
C ARG A 142 22.32 -15.24 -1.48
N LEU A 143 21.01 -15.23 -1.68
CA LEU A 143 20.32 -16.25 -2.48
C LEU A 143 20.62 -16.18 -3.97
N GLN A 144 20.76 -14.96 -4.52
CA GLN A 144 21.21 -14.76 -5.89
C GLN A 144 22.64 -15.31 -6.09
N ARG A 145 23.53 -15.11 -5.11
CA ARG A 145 24.90 -15.62 -5.15
C ARG A 145 24.98 -17.15 -5.11
N PHE A 146 23.98 -17.83 -4.55
CA PHE A 146 23.90 -19.30 -4.46
C PHE A 146 23.01 -19.94 -5.54
N GLY A 147 22.55 -19.18 -6.54
CA GLY A 147 21.77 -19.74 -7.65
C GLY A 147 20.41 -20.31 -7.26
N CYS A 148 19.81 -19.83 -6.16
CA CYS A 148 18.47 -20.26 -5.74
C CYS A 148 17.40 -19.80 -6.74
N GLY A 149 16.41 -20.66 -7.01
CA GLY A 149 15.32 -20.37 -7.95
C GLY A 149 14.43 -19.21 -7.47
N SER A 150 13.65 -18.61 -8.36
CA SER A 150 12.77 -17.47 -8.07
C SER A 150 11.79 -17.71 -6.92
N ASN A 151 11.34 -18.96 -6.74
CA ASN A 151 10.44 -19.34 -5.63
C ASN A 151 11.15 -19.36 -4.27
N ASP A 152 12.42 -19.79 -4.22
CA ASP A 152 13.21 -19.82 -2.99
C ASP A 152 13.55 -18.39 -2.52
N LEU A 153 13.77 -17.50 -3.49
CA LEU A 153 14.00 -16.08 -3.23
C LEU A 153 12.75 -15.44 -2.60
N ALA A 154 11.58 -15.60 -3.20
CA ALA A 154 10.33 -15.05 -2.67
C ALA A 154 10.01 -15.60 -1.26
N ALA A 155 10.24 -16.89 -1.01
CA ALA A 155 10.02 -17.50 0.30
C ALA A 155 10.97 -16.95 1.37
N ALA A 156 12.24 -16.72 1.02
CA ALA A 156 13.21 -16.15 1.95
C ALA A 156 12.97 -14.67 2.24
N GLU A 157 12.55 -13.89 1.25
CA GLU A 157 12.14 -12.50 1.43
C GLU A 157 10.93 -12.39 2.37
N ALA A 158 9.92 -13.25 2.17
CA ALA A 158 8.77 -13.33 3.07
C ALA A 158 9.20 -13.65 4.51
N ARG A 159 10.14 -14.58 4.71
CA ARG A 159 10.68 -14.89 6.05
C ARG A 159 11.43 -13.71 6.65
N ALA A 160 12.31 -13.07 5.90
CA ALA A 160 13.07 -11.89 6.36
C ALA A 160 12.12 -10.74 6.73
N GLN A 161 11.08 -10.51 5.93
CA GLN A 161 10.03 -9.54 6.22
C GLN A 161 9.29 -9.89 7.51
N GLN A 162 8.89 -11.15 7.69
CA GLN A 162 8.22 -11.60 8.90
C GLN A 162 9.10 -11.44 10.15
N HIS A 163 10.41 -11.68 10.06
CA HIS A 163 11.36 -11.43 11.15
C HIS A 163 11.41 -9.96 11.58
N VAL A 164 11.26 -9.03 10.63
CA VAL A 164 11.25 -7.60 10.92
C VAL A 164 9.89 -7.12 11.43
N LEU A 165 8.79 -7.65 10.88
CA LEU A 165 7.43 -7.24 11.26
C LEU A 165 6.95 -7.85 12.57
N THR A 166 7.42 -9.04 12.97
CA THR A 166 6.95 -9.73 14.20
C THR A 166 7.18 -8.91 15.49
N PRO A 167 8.38 -8.34 15.73
CA PRO A 167 8.60 -7.48 16.89
C PRO A 167 7.74 -6.21 16.85
N LEU A 168 7.55 -5.64 15.65
CA LEU A 168 6.72 -4.46 15.47
C LEU A 168 5.24 -4.75 15.76
N LEU A 169 4.70 -5.86 15.25
CA LEU A 169 3.33 -6.27 15.53
C LEU A 169 3.10 -6.49 17.04
N THR A 170 4.09 -7.08 17.72
CA THR A 170 4.07 -7.25 19.18
C THR A 170 3.99 -5.90 19.90
N GLU A 171 4.79 -4.93 19.48
CA GLU A 171 4.77 -3.57 20.02
C GLU A 171 3.44 -2.84 19.74
N LEU A 172 2.91 -2.98 18.53
CA LEU A 172 1.62 -2.39 18.12
C LEU A 172 0.46 -2.89 18.99
N ARG A 173 0.40 -4.21 19.23
CA ARG A 173 -0.60 -4.83 20.11
C ARG A 173 -0.44 -4.40 21.57
N GLY A 174 0.80 -4.19 22.02
CA GLY A 174 1.12 -3.71 23.38
C GLY A 174 1.01 -2.19 23.56
N THR A 175 0.80 -1.44 22.49
CA THR A 175 0.84 0.02 22.51
C THR A 175 -0.29 0.58 23.37
N LYS A 176 0.06 1.45 24.33
CA LYS A 176 -0.91 2.24 25.10
C LYS A 176 -1.37 3.44 24.28
N TRP A 177 -2.41 3.23 23.47
CA TRP A 177 -2.93 4.23 22.56
C TRP A 177 -3.44 5.50 23.26
N PRO A 178 -3.29 6.69 22.63
CA PRO A 178 -3.85 7.92 23.17
C PRO A 178 -5.38 7.87 23.24
N LEU A 179 -5.95 8.40 24.32
CA LEU A 179 -7.41 8.39 24.58
C LEU A 179 -8.21 9.29 23.62
N LYS A 180 -7.57 10.23 22.93
CA LYS A 180 -8.26 11.11 21.98
C LYS A 180 -8.38 10.41 20.62
N LYS A 181 -9.62 10.26 20.14
CA LYS A 181 -9.93 10.10 18.72
C LYS A 181 -9.48 11.37 17.99
N GLY A 182 -8.21 11.41 17.59
CA GLY A 182 -7.69 12.50 16.79
C GLY A 182 -8.23 12.39 15.37
N ARG A 183 -8.97 13.42 14.93
CA ARG A 183 -9.57 13.60 13.59
C ARG A 183 -10.92 12.87 13.41
N ASN A 184 -11.78 13.41 12.52
CA ASN A 184 -13.04 12.81 12.07
C ASN A 184 -12.76 11.57 11.20
N VAL A 185 -12.15 10.57 11.82
CA VAL A 185 -11.64 9.37 11.19
C VAL A 185 -12.20 8.19 11.95
N ASP A 186 -12.77 7.23 11.23
CA ASP A 186 -13.22 5.98 11.83
C ASP A 186 -12.03 5.04 12.00
N ALA A 187 -11.45 5.06 13.19
CA ALA A 187 -10.38 4.16 13.61
C ALA A 187 -10.54 3.87 15.10
N ALA A 188 -10.17 2.65 15.52
CA ALA A 188 -10.10 2.34 16.94
C ALA A 188 -9.05 3.25 17.61
N HIS A 189 -7.88 3.38 16.98
CA HIS A 189 -6.83 4.30 17.42
C HIS A 189 -6.08 4.94 16.26
N TYR A 190 -5.59 6.16 16.50
CA TYR A 190 -4.81 6.95 15.56
C TYR A 190 -3.69 7.67 16.32
N LEU A 191 -2.45 7.46 15.90
CA LEU A 191 -1.25 8.03 16.49
C LEU A 191 -0.38 8.62 15.38
N VAL A 192 0.10 9.85 15.57
CA VAL A 192 1.13 10.44 14.70
C VAL A 192 2.36 10.71 15.54
N LEU A 193 3.48 10.18 15.06
CA LEU A 193 4.82 10.40 15.58
C LEU A 193 5.55 11.28 14.57
N GLY A 194 6.19 12.34 15.01
CA GLY A 194 7.04 13.18 14.16
C GLY A 194 8.46 13.20 14.69
N VAL A 195 9.45 13.34 13.81
CA VAL A 195 10.78 13.77 14.23
C VAL A 195 10.60 15.12 14.94
N PRO A 196 11.10 15.31 16.18
CA PRO A 196 10.90 16.55 16.88
C PRO A 196 11.61 17.64 16.08
N ALA A 197 10.93 18.75 15.81
CA ALA A 197 11.62 19.98 15.44
C ALA A 197 12.70 20.26 16.52
N PRO A 198 13.87 20.84 16.16
CA PRO A 198 15.02 21.00 17.08
C PRO A 198 14.69 21.66 18.43
N ASN A 199 13.56 22.37 18.51
CA ASN A 199 13.13 23.17 19.67
C ASN A 199 11.83 22.65 20.33
N VAL A 200 11.30 21.50 19.93
CA VAL A 200 10.09 20.90 20.52
C VAL A 200 10.51 19.73 21.40
N ALA A 201 10.22 19.81 22.69
CA ALA A 201 10.58 18.77 23.66
C ALA A 201 10.14 17.35 23.17
N PRO A 202 10.93 16.28 23.43
CA PRO A 202 10.72 14.91 22.91
C PRO A 202 9.44 14.17 23.38
N ARG A 203 8.38 14.87 23.76
CA ARG A 203 7.34 14.36 24.68
C ARG A 203 6.50 13.21 24.13
N LEU A 204 6.39 13.02 22.81
CA LEU A 204 5.69 11.86 22.23
C LEU A 204 6.64 10.73 21.82
N LEU A 205 7.82 11.06 21.28
CA LEU A 205 8.85 10.06 21.00
C LEU A 205 9.32 9.33 22.26
N GLY A 206 9.44 10.00 23.41
CA GLY A 206 9.89 9.31 24.63
C GLY A 206 9.03 8.11 25.03
N ARG A 207 7.70 8.17 24.83
CA ARG A 207 6.79 7.04 25.13
C ARG A 207 6.73 6.01 24.00
N TYR A 208 6.85 6.45 22.75
CA TYR A 208 6.68 5.61 21.56
C TYR A 208 8.01 5.39 20.81
N ALA A 209 9.15 5.55 21.50
CA ALA A 209 10.48 5.48 20.90
C ALA A 209 10.72 4.09 20.30
N ARG A 210 10.30 3.05 21.03
CA ARG A 210 10.40 1.67 20.58
C ARG A 210 9.56 1.41 19.34
N LEU A 211 8.34 1.94 19.31
CA LEU A 211 7.46 1.85 18.14
C LEU A 211 8.07 2.56 16.93
N TRP A 212 8.63 3.76 17.11
CA TRP A 212 9.36 4.47 16.07
C TRP A 212 10.54 3.66 15.54
N GLU A 213 11.41 3.17 16.43
CA GLU A 213 12.60 2.37 16.09
C GLU A 213 12.23 1.12 15.28
N LEU A 214 11.23 0.37 15.72
CA LEU A 214 10.78 -0.84 15.03
C LEU A 214 10.12 -0.54 13.68
N ALA A 215 9.34 0.54 13.60
CA ALA A 215 8.72 0.99 12.35
C ALA A 215 9.78 1.43 11.33
N THR A 216 10.75 2.26 11.73
CA THR A 216 11.82 2.70 10.81
C THR A 216 12.74 1.54 10.43
N LYS A 217 12.99 0.58 11.33
CA LYS A 217 13.70 -0.66 10.98
C LYS A 217 12.97 -1.46 9.90
N ALA A 218 11.64 -1.53 9.96
CA ALA A 218 10.82 -2.16 8.92
C ALA A 218 10.93 -1.44 7.59
N LEU A 219 10.79 -0.11 7.58
CA LEU A 219 10.97 0.72 6.40
C LEU A 219 12.34 0.53 5.75
N TRP A 220 13.42 0.72 6.51
CA TRP A 220 14.80 0.73 5.99
C TRP A 220 15.30 -0.64 5.56
N SER A 221 14.62 -1.72 5.95
CA SER A 221 14.91 -3.06 5.42
C SER A 221 14.66 -3.17 3.91
N LEU A 222 13.84 -2.27 3.34
CA LEU A 222 13.48 -2.21 1.92
C LEU A 222 13.76 -0.86 1.27
N ALA A 223 13.66 0.25 2.01
CA ALA A 223 13.86 1.60 1.50
C ALA A 223 14.86 2.38 2.38
N PRO A 224 16.16 1.98 2.39
CA PRO A 224 17.16 2.55 3.30
C PRO A 224 17.44 4.05 3.08
N ALA A 225 17.19 4.57 1.87
CA ALA A 225 17.41 5.97 1.53
C ALA A 225 16.25 6.91 1.96
N PHE A 226 15.11 6.36 2.39
CA PHE A 226 13.97 7.18 2.77
C PHE A 226 14.05 7.65 4.22
N GLU A 227 14.11 8.97 4.41
CA GLU A 227 14.10 9.61 5.72
C GLU A 227 12.72 10.25 6.01
N PRO A 228 11.84 9.59 6.78
CA PRO A 228 10.53 10.15 7.10
C PRO A 228 10.65 11.26 8.13
N THR A 229 9.90 12.35 7.95
CA THR A 229 9.72 13.35 9.02
C THR A 229 8.58 12.98 9.95
N SER A 230 7.69 12.08 9.54
CA SER A 230 6.57 11.61 10.36
C SER A 230 6.13 10.19 10.02
N ILE A 231 5.53 9.54 11.02
CA ILE A 231 4.90 8.23 10.94
C ILE A 231 3.47 8.33 11.48
N ALA A 232 2.49 7.93 10.68
CA ALA A 232 1.13 7.69 11.14
C ALA A 232 0.93 6.21 11.43
N VAL A 233 0.46 5.89 12.63
CA VAL A 233 0.14 4.53 13.08
C VAL A 233 -1.34 4.46 13.40
N THR A 234 -2.05 3.50 12.82
CA THR A 234 -3.49 3.33 13.03
C THR A 234 -3.83 1.90 13.42
N HIS A 235 -4.92 1.74 14.18
CA HIS A 235 -5.50 0.44 14.55
C HIS A 235 -6.98 0.41 14.14
N ASN A 236 -7.35 -0.62 13.39
CA ASN A 236 -8.68 -0.85 12.83
C ASN A 236 -9.27 0.39 12.14
N PHE A 237 -8.42 1.07 11.35
CA PHE A 237 -8.82 2.23 10.57
C PHE A 237 -9.64 1.82 9.35
N VAL A 238 -10.80 2.45 9.20
CA VAL A 238 -11.67 2.40 8.02
C VAL A 238 -11.98 3.85 7.63
N GLY A 239 -11.05 4.48 6.90
CA GLY A 239 -11.18 5.89 6.54
C GLY A 239 -12.05 6.14 5.32
N SER A 240 -12.79 7.26 5.34
CA SER A 240 -13.33 7.85 4.12
C SER A 240 -12.19 8.36 3.23
N PRO A 241 -12.38 8.44 1.91
CA PRO A 241 -11.35 8.93 0.99
C PRO A 241 -10.85 10.31 1.34
N HIS A 242 -9.56 10.44 1.28
CA HIS A 242 -8.87 11.67 1.57
C HIS A 242 -7.62 11.81 0.72
N VAL A 243 -7.02 12.98 0.85
CA VAL A 243 -5.81 13.42 0.18
C VAL A 243 -4.95 14.03 1.26
N ASP A 244 -3.68 13.64 1.30
CA ASP A 244 -2.70 14.14 2.24
C ASP A 244 -2.02 15.37 1.65
N VAL A 245 -2.74 16.51 1.71
CA VAL A 245 -2.32 17.79 1.10
C VAL A 245 -0.99 18.32 1.66
N GLY A 246 -0.59 17.87 2.85
CA GLY A 246 0.64 18.32 3.51
C GLY A 246 1.90 17.59 3.04
N ASP A 247 1.77 16.53 2.25
CA ASP A 247 2.92 15.72 1.86
C ASP A 247 3.80 16.41 0.82
N THR A 248 5.10 16.30 1.00
CA THR A 248 6.10 16.81 0.06
C THR A 248 6.54 15.74 -0.95
N CYS A 249 6.23 14.46 -0.72
CA CYS A 249 6.64 13.34 -1.58
C CYS A 249 5.69 12.14 -1.49
N ALA A 250 5.97 11.10 -2.27
CA ALA A 250 5.34 9.79 -2.08
C ALA A 250 5.61 9.23 -0.67
N GLN A 251 4.61 8.59 -0.11
CA GLN A 251 4.64 7.90 1.17
C GLN A 251 5.09 6.45 1.01
N TYR A 252 5.65 5.89 2.08
CA TYR A 252 5.79 4.45 2.23
C TYR A 252 4.77 3.94 3.24
N CYS A 253 4.16 2.78 3.01
CA CYS A 253 3.20 2.23 3.95
C CYS A 253 3.19 0.71 3.94
N PHE A 254 2.81 0.12 5.06
CA PHE A 254 2.41 -1.28 5.14
C PHE A 254 1.30 -1.44 6.18
N SER A 255 0.66 -2.59 6.17
CA SER A 255 -0.28 -3.03 7.20
C SER A 255 0.09 -4.42 7.71
N CYS A 256 -0.29 -4.73 8.94
CA CYS A 256 -0.04 -6.03 9.57
C CYS A 256 -1.16 -6.35 10.57
N GLY A 257 -1.15 -7.59 11.09
CA GLY A 257 -2.18 -8.10 11.98
C GLY A 257 -2.97 -9.25 11.36
N ASP A 258 -3.99 -9.70 12.07
CA ASP A 258 -4.79 -10.87 11.70
C ASP A 258 -6.03 -10.43 10.92
N PHE A 259 -5.83 -10.02 9.66
CA PHE A 259 -6.89 -9.74 8.69
C PHE A 259 -6.64 -10.53 7.40
N GLY A 260 -7.72 -11.03 6.77
CA GLY A 260 -7.58 -12.03 5.69
C GLY A 260 -8.01 -11.55 4.31
N ARG A 261 -9.23 -11.00 4.18
CA ARG A 261 -9.76 -10.49 2.91
C ARG A 261 -10.08 -9.00 3.04
N GLY A 262 -9.79 -8.26 1.98
CA GLY A 262 -9.98 -6.82 1.97
C GLY A 262 -8.81 -6.07 2.59
N GLY A 263 -9.02 -4.81 2.97
CA GLY A 263 -7.99 -4.01 3.64
C GLY A 263 -6.89 -3.49 2.72
N GLU A 264 -7.04 -3.66 1.40
CA GLU A 264 -6.16 -3.05 0.41
C GLU A 264 -6.26 -1.52 0.47
N LEU A 265 -5.14 -0.86 0.21
CA LEU A 265 -5.10 0.58 0.02
C LEU A 265 -5.55 0.88 -1.42
N CYS A 266 -6.74 1.45 -1.55
CA CYS A 266 -7.34 1.85 -2.81
C CYS A 266 -6.96 3.31 -3.12
N ILE A 267 -6.37 3.57 -4.28
CA ILE A 267 -5.93 4.89 -4.70
C ILE A 267 -6.50 5.19 -6.08
N GLU A 268 -7.16 6.34 -6.24
CA GLU A 268 -7.65 6.83 -7.53
C GLU A 268 -6.48 7.27 -8.41
N ALA A 269 -6.06 6.41 -9.34
CA ALA A 269 -5.01 6.75 -10.30
C ALA A 269 -5.52 7.62 -11.45
N SER A 270 -6.83 7.62 -11.70
CA SER A 270 -7.51 8.51 -12.64
C SER A 270 -8.98 8.66 -12.24
N PRO A 271 -9.76 9.55 -12.88
CA PRO A 271 -11.21 9.65 -12.65
C PRO A 271 -11.99 8.35 -12.89
N THR A 272 -11.40 7.37 -13.58
CA THR A 272 -12.06 6.10 -13.98
C THR A 272 -11.35 4.84 -13.49
N SER A 273 -10.23 4.98 -12.76
CA SER A 273 -9.43 3.82 -12.33
C SER A 273 -9.00 3.93 -10.87
N VAL A 274 -9.08 2.81 -10.16
CA VAL A 274 -8.60 2.66 -8.80
C VAL A 274 -7.60 1.52 -8.76
N VAL A 275 -6.42 1.82 -8.23
CA VAL A 275 -5.37 0.83 -7.96
C VAL A 275 -5.57 0.30 -6.55
N CYS A 276 -5.69 -1.01 -6.41
CA CYS A 276 -5.74 -1.68 -5.10
C CYS A 276 -4.37 -2.24 -4.76
N VAL A 277 -3.75 -1.66 -3.74
CA VAL A 277 -2.42 -2.08 -3.27
C VAL A 277 -2.59 -2.98 -2.06
N ASP A 278 -2.12 -4.21 -2.20
CA ASP A 278 -1.93 -5.11 -1.06
C ASP A 278 -0.78 -4.60 -0.20
N THR A 279 -1.11 -4.20 1.02
CA THR A 279 -0.14 -3.71 2.01
C THR A 279 0.04 -4.70 3.15
N HIS A 280 -0.62 -5.86 3.14
CA HIS A 280 -0.57 -6.83 4.23
C HIS A 280 0.79 -7.50 4.26
N ASP A 281 1.55 -7.21 5.31
CA ASP A 281 2.93 -7.62 5.53
C ASP A 281 3.87 -7.25 4.38
N LYS A 282 3.50 -6.24 3.58
CA LYS A 282 4.24 -5.79 2.39
C LYS A 282 4.35 -4.28 2.39
N LEU A 283 5.56 -3.79 2.12
CA LEU A 283 5.80 -2.37 1.94
C LEU A 283 5.28 -1.94 0.56
N ALA A 284 4.55 -0.83 0.52
CA ALA A 284 4.12 -0.16 -0.69
C ALA A 284 4.64 1.28 -0.70
N ARG A 285 4.89 1.80 -1.89
CA ARG A 285 5.19 3.22 -2.11
C ARG A 285 4.06 3.84 -2.91
N ILE A 286 3.38 4.81 -2.31
CA ILE A 286 2.15 5.41 -2.86
C ILE A 286 2.21 6.91 -2.72
N ASP A 287 1.58 7.64 -3.62
CA ASP A 287 1.47 9.09 -3.48
C ASP A 287 0.15 9.45 -2.79
N GLY A 288 0.23 9.80 -1.49
CA GLY A 288 -0.92 10.16 -0.65
C GLY A 288 -1.63 11.43 -1.10
N ARG A 289 -1.04 12.16 -2.07
CA ARG A 289 -1.65 13.35 -2.69
C ARG A 289 -2.71 12.96 -3.74
N PHE A 290 -2.87 11.67 -4.05
CA PHE A 290 -4.02 11.13 -4.77
C PHE A 290 -5.14 10.73 -3.79
N PRO A 291 -6.43 10.83 -4.17
CA PRO A 291 -7.53 10.35 -3.34
C PRO A 291 -7.39 8.86 -3.02
N HIS A 292 -7.39 8.52 -1.73
CA HIS A 292 -7.18 7.14 -1.31
C HIS A 292 -7.98 6.76 -0.05
N TRP A 293 -8.25 5.46 0.10
CA TRP A 293 -8.95 4.86 1.25
C TRP A 293 -8.54 3.41 1.44
N VAL A 294 -8.88 2.83 2.58
CA VAL A 294 -8.71 1.40 2.84
C VAL A 294 -10.02 0.67 2.53
N ALA A 295 -9.96 -0.39 1.70
CA ALA A 295 -11.11 -1.24 1.44
C ALA A 295 -11.62 -1.90 2.73
N ALA A 296 -12.91 -2.25 2.80
CA ALA A 296 -13.45 -2.95 3.97
C ALA A 296 -12.70 -4.27 4.22
N TYR A 297 -12.53 -4.64 5.49
CA TYR A 297 -11.89 -5.87 5.94
C TYR A 297 -12.53 -6.35 7.25
N GLU A 298 -12.24 -7.60 7.60
CA GLU A 298 -12.55 -8.19 8.90
C GLU A 298 -11.25 -8.59 9.60
N GLY A 299 -11.24 -8.48 10.93
CA GLY A 299 -10.09 -8.84 11.77
C GLY A 299 -9.37 -7.64 12.37
N GLU A 300 -8.12 -7.87 12.76
CA GLU A 300 -7.25 -6.87 13.38
C GLU A 300 -6.28 -6.32 12.35
N ARG A 301 -6.33 -5.01 12.08
CA ARG A 301 -5.43 -4.36 11.13
C ARG A 301 -4.74 -3.17 11.77
N PHE A 302 -3.42 -3.21 11.77
CA PHE A 302 -2.57 -2.05 12.00
C PHE A 302 -2.10 -1.48 10.68
N SER A 303 -1.85 -0.18 10.62
CA SER A 303 -1.15 0.43 9.48
C SER A 303 -0.08 1.38 9.97
N VAL A 304 1.03 1.39 9.25
CA VAL A 304 2.15 2.27 9.48
C VAL A 304 2.43 3.00 8.16
N VAL A 305 2.35 4.32 8.17
CA VAL A 305 2.56 5.19 7.02
C VAL A 305 3.68 6.16 7.33
N PHE A 306 4.71 6.19 6.49
CA PHE A 306 5.88 7.03 6.57
C PHE A 306 5.80 8.11 5.50
N TYR A 307 5.89 9.38 5.91
CA TYR A 307 5.71 10.51 5.00
C TYR A 307 6.61 11.69 5.38
N ARG A 308 6.74 12.64 4.46
CA ARG A 308 7.46 13.90 4.67
C ARG A 308 6.50 15.08 4.56
N LEU A 309 6.52 15.94 5.58
CA LEU A 309 5.84 17.24 5.59
C LEU A 309 6.78 18.42 5.28
N GLU A 310 8.08 18.17 5.26
CA GLU A 310 9.14 19.17 5.10
C GLU A 310 10.19 18.63 4.10
N GLY A 311 11.04 19.53 3.59
CA GLY A 311 12.05 19.21 2.58
C GLY A 311 11.60 19.53 1.14
N PRO A 312 12.39 19.10 0.14
CA PRO A 312 12.07 19.33 -1.27
C PRO A 312 10.71 18.73 -1.64
N VAL A 313 9.91 19.47 -2.39
CA VAL A 313 8.65 18.99 -2.94
C VAL A 313 8.94 18.21 -4.21
N GLU A 314 8.68 16.90 -4.18
CA GLU A 314 8.76 16.03 -5.35
C GLU A 314 7.52 16.20 -6.23
N PRO A 315 7.67 16.12 -7.57
CA PRO A 315 6.53 16.16 -8.47
C PRO A 315 5.52 15.05 -8.17
N VAL A 316 4.24 15.34 -8.44
CA VAL A 316 3.16 14.35 -8.39
C VAL A 316 3.09 13.69 -9.75
N GLU A 317 3.59 12.45 -9.88
CA GLU A 317 3.68 11.76 -11.16
C GLU A 317 2.66 10.63 -11.30
N ARG A 318 2.61 9.72 -10.32
CA ARG A 318 1.79 8.51 -10.36
C ARG A 318 1.28 8.13 -8.97
N ALA A 319 0.14 7.46 -8.92
CA ALA A 319 -0.51 7.05 -7.67
C ALA A 319 0.27 5.98 -6.88
N VAL A 320 0.93 5.06 -7.60
CA VAL A 320 1.69 3.94 -7.02
C VAL A 320 3.04 3.88 -7.71
N HIS A 321 4.09 3.73 -6.91
CA HIS A 321 5.47 3.64 -7.38
C HIS A 321 6.05 2.28 -7.06
N ASP A 322 7.08 1.89 -7.80
CA ASP A 322 7.90 0.76 -7.41
C ASP A 322 8.59 1.08 -6.08
N VAL A 323 8.60 0.07 -5.20
CA VAL A 323 9.45 0.11 -4.00
C VAL A 323 10.87 -0.11 -4.50
N PRO A 324 11.79 0.86 -4.31
CA PRO A 324 13.16 0.71 -4.77
C PRO A 324 13.73 -0.61 -4.25
N SER A 325 14.19 -1.46 -5.16
CA SER A 325 15.04 -2.58 -4.75
C SER A 325 16.39 -2.01 -4.33
N ALA A 326 17.10 -2.65 -3.40
CA ALA A 326 18.43 -2.21 -2.95
C ALA A 326 19.52 -2.15 -4.05
N HIS A 327 19.16 -2.30 -5.32
CA HIS A 327 20.03 -2.30 -6.49
C HIS A 327 19.80 -1.14 -7.47
N SER A 328 18.88 -0.19 -7.19
CA SER A 328 18.59 0.89 -8.13
C SER A 328 19.42 2.17 -7.96
N GLU A 329 20.47 2.16 -7.14
CA GLU A 329 21.43 3.28 -7.06
C GLU A 329 22.85 2.76 -7.26
N HIS A 330 23.31 2.83 -8.51
CA HIS A 330 24.72 2.89 -8.88
C HIS A 330 25.05 4.31 -9.31
#